data_AF-A0AAE8LND8-F1
#
_entry.id   AF-A0AAE8LND8-F1
#
_cell.length_a   1.000
_cell.length_b   1.000
_cell.length_c   1.000
_cell.angle_alpha   90.00
_cell.angle_beta   90.00
_cell.angle_gamma   90.00
#
_symmetry.space_group_name_H-M   'P 1'
#
loop_
_entity.id
_entity.type
_entity.pdbx_description
1 polymer ?
#
loop_
_entity_poly.entity_id
_entity_poly.type
_entity_poly.pdbx_seq_one_letter_code
_entity_poly.pdbx_strand_id
1 'polypeptide(L)'
;MPDWLFDIADIALTLFLVYVAVFAIRDRRTLWVMRGFLLLMIADKAAEIYQFEYAAALLDKLLLISAVAIALVYQTQLKRLLEKLGQGKIMELLRPVEARNTNSENTVLDRIVESVKELSQSRTGALILIETTAIPIDKKGIAQPGVPIDAEVSKELLQSIFYDKNPLHDGAILIRDSRVVAAKVFFHLSEKSGFRQLGTRHLAARSITEQAENCVCVVVSEETGSISLADRGNLNRPLTSNELKELLSEYFTTGDRESVTPSLGDLGRRLKSQGEDLLKFLRQLNLPFTHKD
;
A
#
# COMPACT_ATOMS: atom_id res chain seq x y z
N MET A 1 -15.26 -43.91 -8.62
CA MET A 1 -14.63 -42.88 -7.76
C MET A 1 -15.58 -42.63 -6.63
N PRO A 2 -15.12 -42.54 -5.38
CA PRO A 2 -16.04 -42.47 -4.25
C PRO A 2 -16.65 -41.06 -4.12
N ASP A 3 -17.94 -40.99 -3.83
CA ASP A 3 -18.77 -39.77 -3.93
C ASP A 3 -18.31 -38.63 -3.00
N TRP A 4 -17.69 -38.97 -1.86
CA TRP A 4 -17.12 -38.01 -0.92
C TRP A 4 -16.00 -37.15 -1.52
N LEU A 5 -15.34 -37.61 -2.59
CA LEU A 5 -14.30 -36.83 -3.26
C LEU A 5 -14.92 -35.65 -4.04
N PHE A 6 -16.10 -35.85 -4.62
CA PHE A 6 -16.83 -34.79 -5.32
C PHE A 6 -17.41 -33.77 -4.33
N ASP A 7 -17.92 -34.21 -3.18
CA ASP A 7 -18.42 -33.30 -2.14
C ASP A 7 -17.29 -32.44 -1.55
N ILE A 8 -16.12 -33.04 -1.29
CA ILE A 8 -14.95 -32.28 -0.82
C ILE A 8 -14.46 -31.31 -1.89
N ALA A 9 -14.43 -31.73 -3.16
CA ALA A 9 -14.01 -30.88 -4.26
C ALA A 9 -14.97 -29.69 -4.45
N ASP A 10 -16.27 -29.91 -4.32
CA ASP A 10 -17.29 -28.87 -4.44
C ASP A 10 -17.23 -27.88 -3.28
N ILE A 11 -17.07 -28.37 -2.04
CA ILE A 11 -16.87 -27.52 -0.86
C ILE A 11 -15.58 -26.72 -1.00
N ALA A 12 -14.47 -27.35 -1.41
CA ALA A 12 -13.19 -26.67 -1.58
C ALA A 12 -13.25 -25.61 -2.70
N LEU A 13 -13.91 -25.92 -3.82
CA LEU A 13 -14.12 -24.98 -4.92
C LEU A 13 -14.98 -23.80 -4.48
N THR A 14 -16.07 -24.07 -3.75
CA THR A 14 -16.97 -23.04 -3.20
C THR A 14 -16.22 -22.14 -2.21
N LEU A 15 -15.46 -22.72 -1.29
CA LEU A 15 -14.65 -21.96 -0.32
C LEU A 15 -13.57 -21.12 -1.02
N PHE A 16 -12.93 -21.67 -2.05
CA PHE A 16 -11.97 -20.96 -2.86
C PHE A 16 -12.62 -19.79 -3.62
N LEU A 17 -13.79 -19.99 -4.23
CA LEU A 17 -14.55 -18.96 -4.93
C LEU A 17 -14.98 -17.83 -3.99
N VAL A 18 -15.47 -18.18 -2.79
CA VAL A 18 -15.84 -17.20 -1.76
C VAL A 18 -14.59 -16.46 -1.26
N TYR A 19 -13.48 -17.16 -1.00
CA TYR A 19 -12.22 -16.55 -0.59
C TYR A 19 -11.72 -15.55 -1.64
N VAL A 20 -11.71 -15.93 -2.92
CA VAL A 20 -11.33 -15.05 -4.03
C VAL A 20 -12.28 -13.87 -4.15
N ALA A 21 -13.60 -14.08 -4.00
CA ALA A 21 -14.59 -13.00 -4.04
C ALA A 21 -14.40 -11.99 -2.91
N VAL A 22 -14.10 -12.45 -1.69
CA VAL A 22 -13.83 -11.58 -0.53
C VAL A 22 -12.48 -10.86 -0.69
N PHE A 23 -11.44 -11.55 -1.16
CA PHE A 23 -10.11 -10.97 -1.34
C PHE A 23 -10.04 -9.99 -2.52
N ALA A 24 -10.87 -10.17 -3.55
CA ALA A 24 -10.97 -9.25 -4.68
C ALA A 24 -11.48 -7.86 -4.28
N ILE A 25 -12.10 -7.72 -3.11
CA ILE A 25 -12.67 -6.48 -2.60
C ILE A 25 -11.60 -5.73 -1.79
N ARG A 26 -11.01 -4.70 -2.41
CA ARG A 26 -9.92 -3.88 -1.85
C ARG A 26 -10.34 -2.83 -0.81
N ASP A 27 -11.63 -2.54 -0.67
CA ASP A 27 -12.11 -1.47 0.22
C ASP A 27 -12.57 -2.03 1.57
N ARG A 28 -11.92 -1.56 2.65
CA ARG A 28 -12.25 -1.94 4.03
C ARG A 28 -13.70 -1.62 4.36
N ARG A 29 -14.30 -0.57 3.77
CA ARG A 29 -15.72 -0.22 3.93
C ARG A 29 -16.65 -1.26 3.30
N THR A 30 -16.30 -1.78 2.12
CA THR A 30 -17.09 -2.83 1.45
C THR A 30 -17.00 -4.16 2.20
N LEU A 31 -15.87 -4.46 2.86
CA LEU A 31 -15.76 -5.64 3.73
C LEU A 31 -16.77 -5.62 4.89
N TRP A 32 -17.11 -4.45 5.44
CA TRP A 32 -18.16 -4.35 6.47
C TRP A 32 -19.55 -4.66 5.92
N VAL A 33 -19.88 -4.14 4.73
CA VAL A 33 -21.16 -4.42 4.05
C VAL A 33 -21.28 -5.91 3.71
N MET A 34 -20.22 -6.50 3.17
CA MET A 34 -20.18 -7.93 2.83
C MET A 34 -20.27 -8.84 4.07
N ARG A 35 -19.59 -8.48 5.18
CA ARG A 35 -19.73 -9.20 6.46
C ARG A 35 -21.15 -9.09 7.01
N GLY A 36 -21.79 -7.93 6.90
CA GLY A 36 -23.18 -7.74 7.29
C GLY A 36 -24.13 -8.60 6.46
N PHE A 37 -23.95 -8.65 5.14
CA PHE A 37 -24.72 -9.50 4.24
C PHE A 37 -24.49 -10.99 4.52
N LEU A 38 -23.25 -11.40 4.77
CA LEU A 38 -22.92 -12.78 5.15
C LEU A 38 -23.56 -13.18 6.48
N LEU A 39 -23.54 -12.29 7.47
CA LEU A 39 -24.19 -12.52 8.77
C LEU A 39 -25.71 -12.67 8.61
N LEU A 40 -26.34 -11.86 7.76
CA LEU A 40 -27.75 -12.01 7.41
C LEU A 40 -28.04 -13.37 6.75
N MET A 41 -27.18 -13.84 5.85
CA MET A 41 -27.31 -15.17 5.23
C MET A 41 -27.21 -16.30 6.26
N ILE A 42 -26.28 -16.20 7.21
CA ILE A 42 -26.14 -17.18 8.29
C ILE A 42 -27.37 -17.15 9.22
N ALA A 43 -27.88 -15.95 9.54
CA ALA A 43 -29.06 -15.79 10.38
C ALA A 43 -30.33 -16.37 9.73
N ASP A 44 -30.47 -16.22 8.40
CA ASP A 44 -31.57 -16.79 7.63
C ASP A 44 -31.55 -18.33 7.66
N LYS A 45 -30.39 -18.92 7.37
CA LYS A 45 -30.20 -20.38 7.45
C LYS A 45 -30.38 -20.91 8.88
N ALA A 46 -29.94 -20.16 9.89
CA ALA A 46 -30.20 -20.51 11.27
C ALA A 46 -31.71 -20.49 11.57
N ALA A 47 -32.44 -19.46 11.13
CA ALA A 47 -33.88 -19.35 11.33
C ALA A 47 -34.66 -20.51 10.66
N GLU A 48 -34.23 -20.95 9.47
CA GLU A 48 -34.77 -22.15 8.81
C GLU A 48 -34.51 -23.43 9.62
N ILE A 49 -33.28 -23.62 10.12
CA ILE A 49 -32.89 -24.80 10.91
C ILE A 49 -33.69 -24.88 12.22
N TYR A 50 -33.88 -23.75 12.90
CA TYR A 50 -34.65 -23.67 14.14
C TYR A 50 -36.17 -23.56 13.92
N GLN A 51 -36.64 -23.65 12.67
CA GLN A 51 -38.06 -23.60 12.27
C GLN A 51 -38.83 -22.33 12.69
N PHE A 52 -38.18 -21.17 12.68
CA PHE A 52 -38.85 -19.89 12.93
C PHE A 52 -39.54 -19.37 11.66
N GLU A 53 -40.80 -19.76 11.43
CA GLU A 53 -41.55 -19.41 10.20
C GLU A 53 -41.60 -17.90 9.89
N TYR A 54 -41.97 -17.07 10.87
CA TYR A 54 -42.06 -15.62 10.65
C TYR A 54 -40.70 -14.94 10.49
N ALA A 55 -39.69 -15.42 11.22
CA ALA A 55 -38.34 -14.85 11.16
C ALA A 55 -37.68 -15.22 9.83
N ALA A 56 -37.76 -16.48 9.39
CA ALA A 56 -37.25 -16.92 8.09
C ALA A 56 -37.94 -16.16 6.94
N ALA A 57 -39.27 -16.02 6.97
CA ALA A 57 -39.99 -15.27 5.94
C ALA A 57 -39.62 -13.77 5.88
N LEU A 58 -39.27 -13.16 7.03
CA LEU A 58 -38.80 -11.78 7.09
C LEU A 58 -37.36 -11.64 6.60
N LEU A 59 -36.47 -12.55 7.03
CA LEU A 59 -35.06 -12.54 6.66
C LEU A 59 -34.88 -12.82 5.17
N ASP A 60 -35.64 -13.72 4.57
CA ASP A 60 -35.62 -13.98 3.13
C ASP A 60 -35.95 -12.72 2.30
N LYS A 61 -37.01 -12.00 2.67
CA LYS A 61 -37.36 -10.73 2.02
C LYS A 61 -36.29 -9.65 2.22
N LEU A 62 -35.68 -9.60 3.40
CA LEU A 62 -34.62 -8.65 3.72
C LEU A 62 -33.32 -8.98 2.96
N LEU A 63 -33.00 -10.27 2.80
CA LEU A 63 -31.92 -10.76 1.96
C LEU A 63 -32.13 -10.36 0.50
N LEU A 64 -33.35 -10.53 -0.03
CA LEU A 64 -33.68 -10.12 -1.40
C LEU A 64 -33.46 -8.60 -1.60
N ILE A 65 -34.01 -7.78 -0.71
CA ILE A 65 -33.89 -6.30 -0.80
C ILE A 65 -32.43 -5.86 -0.64
N SER A 66 -31.69 -6.44 0.31
CA SER A 66 -30.29 -6.10 0.53
C SER A 66 -29.38 -6.52 -0.63
N ALA A 67 -29.63 -7.69 -1.24
CA ALA A 67 -28.90 -8.14 -2.42
C ALA A 67 -29.11 -7.17 -3.60
N VAL A 68 -30.35 -6.74 -3.86
CA VAL A 68 -30.67 -5.74 -4.89
C VAL A 68 -30.02 -4.40 -4.60
N ALA A 69 -30.06 -3.92 -3.35
CA ALA A 69 -29.42 -2.67 -2.95
C ALA A 69 -27.90 -2.71 -3.14
N ILE A 70 -27.23 -3.81 -2.74
CA ILE A 70 -25.80 -4.03 -2.97
C ILE A 70 -25.52 -4.03 -4.47
N ALA A 71 -26.29 -4.77 -5.27
CA ALA A 71 -26.11 -4.82 -6.71
C ALA A 71 -26.19 -3.42 -7.35
N LEU A 72 -27.14 -2.57 -6.92
CA LEU A 72 -27.30 -1.19 -7.39
C LEU A 72 -26.13 -0.27 -6.97
N VAL A 73 -25.70 -0.34 -5.70
CA VAL A 73 -24.60 0.48 -5.19
C VAL A 73 -23.27 0.11 -5.85
N TYR A 74 -23.08 -1.18 -6.13
CA TYR A 74 -21.82 -1.72 -6.62
C TYR A 74 -21.82 -2.03 -8.13
N GLN A 75 -22.80 -1.52 -8.90
CA GLN A 75 -22.87 -1.74 -10.37
C GLN A 75 -21.55 -1.41 -11.08
N THR A 76 -20.91 -0.31 -10.68
CA THR A 76 -19.64 0.16 -11.27
C THR A 76 -18.46 -0.77 -10.97
N GLN A 77 -18.44 -1.42 -9.80
CA GLN A 77 -17.39 -2.35 -9.41
C GLN A 77 -17.58 -3.71 -10.09
N LEU A 78 -18.82 -4.20 -10.15
CA LEU A 78 -19.17 -5.43 -10.87
C LEU A 78 -18.77 -5.31 -12.34
N LYS A 79 -19.13 -4.20 -12.99
CA LYS A 79 -18.72 -3.90 -14.37
C LYS A 79 -17.19 -3.97 -14.54
N ARG A 80 -16.43 -3.33 -13.66
CA ARG A 80 -14.95 -3.38 -13.68
C ARG A 80 -14.39 -4.78 -13.46
N LEU A 81 -15.02 -5.60 -12.61
CA LEU A 81 -14.62 -7.00 -12.39
C LEU A 81 -14.89 -7.83 -13.64
N LEU A 82 -16.07 -7.71 -14.26
CA LEU A 82 -16.40 -8.38 -15.52
C LEU A 82 -15.49 -7.93 -16.67
N GLU A 83 -15.16 -6.64 -16.76
CA GLU A 83 -14.21 -6.12 -17.75
C GLU A 83 -12.82 -6.74 -17.56
N LYS A 84 -12.35 -6.88 -16.31
CA LYS A 84 -11.06 -7.51 -16.00
C LYS A 84 -11.05 -9.02 -16.25
N LEU A 85 -12.16 -9.70 -15.94
CA LEU A 85 -12.36 -11.11 -16.25
C LEU A 85 -12.39 -11.34 -17.77
N GLY A 86 -13.08 -10.48 -18.52
CA GLY A 86 -13.18 -10.52 -19.98
C GLY A 86 -11.86 -10.23 -20.71
N GLN A 87 -10.96 -9.46 -20.11
CA GLN A 87 -9.62 -9.19 -20.66
C GLN A 87 -8.62 -10.35 -20.45
N GLY A 88 -9.02 -11.48 -19.85
CA GLY A 88 -8.15 -12.63 -19.62
C GLY A 88 -7.05 -12.40 -18.57
N LYS A 89 -7.09 -11.27 -17.84
CA LYS A 89 -6.13 -10.92 -16.77
C LYS A 89 -6.47 -11.54 -15.42
N ILE A 90 -7.16 -12.68 -15.41
CA ILE A 90 -7.55 -13.41 -14.19
C ILE A 90 -6.31 -13.79 -13.36
N MET A 91 -5.19 -14.03 -14.04
CA MET A 91 -3.89 -14.33 -13.41
C MET A 91 -3.32 -13.15 -12.61
N GLU A 92 -3.74 -11.89 -12.86
CA GLU A 92 -3.37 -10.74 -12.01
C GLU A 92 -4.24 -10.62 -10.75
N LEU A 93 -5.41 -11.25 -10.71
CA LEU A 93 -6.30 -11.29 -9.54
C LEU A 93 -5.90 -12.41 -8.57
N LEU A 94 -5.33 -13.51 -9.11
CA LEU A 94 -4.88 -14.69 -8.38
C LEU A 94 -3.40 -14.64 -7.95
N ARG A 95 -2.64 -13.64 -8.40
CA ARG A 95 -1.25 -13.46 -7.98
C ARG A 95 -1.20 -13.02 -6.51
N PRO A 96 -0.49 -13.75 -5.63
CA PRO A 96 -0.17 -13.29 -4.29
C PRO A 96 0.51 -11.92 -4.37
N VAL A 97 0.16 -11.04 -3.44
CA VAL A 97 0.60 -9.64 -3.38
C VAL A 97 2.12 -9.48 -3.47
N GLU A 98 2.89 -10.50 -3.08
CA GLU A 98 4.36 -10.51 -3.05
C GLU A 98 5.05 -10.56 -4.43
N ALA A 99 4.36 -10.98 -5.50
CA ALA A 99 4.97 -11.10 -6.84
C ALA A 99 4.64 -9.94 -7.80
N ARG A 100 4.00 -8.87 -7.30
CA ARG A 100 3.55 -7.75 -8.13
C ARG A 100 4.53 -6.55 -8.17
N ASN A 101 5.64 -6.62 -7.44
CA ASN A 101 6.55 -5.49 -7.24
C ASN A 101 7.84 -5.50 -8.09
N THR A 102 7.97 -6.35 -9.12
CA THR A 102 9.23 -6.43 -9.90
C THR A 102 9.16 -6.07 -11.38
N ASN A 103 8.01 -5.61 -11.90
CA ASN A 103 7.94 -5.10 -13.27
C ASN A 103 7.47 -3.64 -13.29
N SER A 104 8.47 -2.77 -13.24
CA SER A 104 8.67 -1.53 -14.01
C SER A 104 7.43 -0.87 -14.64
N GLU A 105 7.27 0.42 -14.34
CA GLU A 105 6.47 1.47 -15.03
C GLU A 105 5.12 1.89 -14.42
N ASN A 106 4.60 1.23 -13.38
CA ASN A 106 3.30 1.59 -12.78
C ASN A 106 3.27 1.70 -11.25
N THR A 107 4.41 1.99 -10.61
CA THR A 107 4.46 2.15 -9.15
C THR A 107 4.01 3.56 -8.76
N VAL A 108 3.29 3.71 -7.64
CA VAL A 108 2.89 5.01 -7.06
C VAL A 108 4.08 5.98 -6.98
N LEU A 109 5.27 5.44 -6.69
CA LEU A 109 6.54 6.15 -6.69
C LEU A 109 6.84 6.83 -8.04
N ASP A 110 6.65 6.13 -9.17
CA ASP A 110 6.89 6.70 -10.50
C ASP A 110 5.95 7.89 -10.75
N ARG A 111 4.68 7.79 -10.33
CA ARG A 111 3.71 8.89 -10.44
C ARG A 111 4.13 10.10 -9.59
N ILE A 112 4.61 9.87 -8.37
CA ILE A 112 5.11 10.95 -7.49
C ILE A 112 6.34 11.61 -8.10
N VAL A 113 7.34 10.82 -8.55
CA VAL A 113 8.57 11.34 -9.13
C VAL A 113 8.31 12.15 -10.40
N GLU A 114 7.47 11.65 -11.32
CA GLU A 114 7.13 12.39 -12.54
C GLU A 114 6.36 13.68 -12.22
N SER A 115 5.47 13.66 -11.22
CA SER A 115 4.78 14.86 -10.75
C SER A 115 5.75 15.89 -10.18
N VAL A 116 6.67 15.46 -9.32
CA VAL A 116 7.68 16.32 -8.69
C VAL A 116 8.61 16.92 -9.73
N LYS A 117 8.99 16.16 -10.75
CA LYS A 117 9.79 16.63 -11.88
C LYS A 117 9.08 17.76 -12.64
N GLU A 118 7.80 17.61 -12.95
CA GLU A 118 7.04 18.67 -13.65
C GLU A 118 6.78 19.90 -12.76
N LEU A 119 6.54 19.70 -11.47
CA LEU A 119 6.45 20.79 -10.49
C LEU A 119 7.77 21.55 -10.37
N SER A 120 8.90 20.84 -10.38
CA SER A 120 10.25 21.41 -10.39
C SER A 120 10.51 22.23 -11.65
N GLN A 121 10.17 21.70 -12.83
CA GLN A 121 10.33 22.38 -14.12
C GLN A 121 9.48 23.65 -14.21
N SER A 122 8.25 23.62 -13.69
CA SER A 122 7.35 24.77 -13.62
C SER A 122 7.65 25.73 -12.46
N ARG A 123 8.63 25.40 -11.59
CA ARG A 123 8.94 26.12 -10.34
C ARG A 123 7.72 26.30 -9.44
N THR A 124 6.85 25.30 -9.44
CA THR A 124 5.69 25.26 -8.56
C THR A 124 6.10 24.68 -7.21
N GLY A 125 5.91 25.46 -6.15
CA GLY A 125 6.23 25.03 -4.79
C GLY A 125 5.38 23.83 -4.35
N ALA A 126 6.02 22.78 -3.86
CA ALA A 126 5.34 21.55 -3.45
C ALA A 126 5.89 21.01 -2.13
N LEU A 127 5.02 20.41 -1.33
CA LEU A 127 5.35 19.79 -0.05
C LEU A 127 4.54 18.48 0.08
N ILE A 128 5.21 17.35 -0.07
CA ILE A 128 4.58 16.03 -0.08
C ILE A 128 5.12 15.22 1.09
N LEU A 129 4.27 14.90 2.05
CA LEU A 129 4.58 14.04 3.17
C LEU A 129 4.13 12.61 2.84
N ILE A 130 5.06 11.67 2.93
CA ILE A 130 4.83 10.25 2.65
C ILE A 130 5.10 9.48 3.94
N GLU A 131 4.12 8.70 4.40
CA GLU A 131 4.30 7.79 5.52
C GLU A 131 5.04 6.52 5.06
N THR A 132 6.09 6.14 5.80
CA THR A 132 6.95 4.99 5.46
C THR A 132 6.56 3.69 6.17
N THR A 133 5.74 3.78 7.22
CA THR A 133 5.27 2.62 8.00
C THR A 133 3.75 2.63 8.09
N ALA A 134 3.13 1.46 8.27
CA ALA A 134 1.69 1.30 8.48
C ALA A 134 1.14 1.98 9.77
N ILE A 135 2.02 2.48 10.63
CA ILE A 135 1.66 3.25 11.81
C ILE A 135 1.42 4.69 11.37
N PRO A 136 0.19 5.24 11.54
CA PRO A 136 -0.10 6.63 11.24
C PRO A 136 0.81 7.57 12.04
N ILE A 137 1.21 8.70 11.44
CA ILE A 137 1.88 9.76 12.18
C ILE A 137 0.98 10.22 13.33
N ASP A 138 1.55 10.32 14.54
CA ASP A 138 0.81 10.78 15.71
C ASP A 138 0.31 12.21 15.48
N LYS A 139 -0.94 12.49 15.89
CA LYS A 139 -1.63 13.78 15.62
C LYS A 139 -0.88 14.99 16.19
N LYS A 140 0.11 14.78 17.06
CA LYS A 140 0.89 15.82 17.72
C LYS A 140 1.75 16.66 16.75
N GLY A 141 2.23 16.07 15.67
CA GLY A 141 3.03 16.81 14.66
C GLY A 141 2.20 17.65 13.69
N ILE A 142 0.89 17.40 13.63
CA ILE A 142 -0.05 18.04 12.72
C ILE A 142 -0.71 19.22 13.44
N ALA A 143 -0.43 20.44 12.98
CA ALA A 143 -1.07 21.65 13.48
C ALA A 143 -2.51 21.78 12.98
N GLN A 144 -2.72 21.49 11.69
CA GLN A 144 -4.05 21.46 11.07
C GLN A 144 -4.14 20.26 10.12
N PRO A 145 -5.14 19.37 10.28
CA PRO A 145 -5.27 18.14 9.51
C PRO A 145 -5.61 18.33 8.03
N GLY A 146 -5.82 19.57 7.59
CA GLY A 146 -6.10 19.90 6.19
C GLY A 146 -7.49 19.48 5.73
N VAL A 147 -7.66 19.43 4.40
CA VAL A 147 -8.90 19.01 3.73
C VAL A 147 -8.78 17.53 3.34
N PRO A 148 -9.68 16.65 3.80
CA PRO A 148 -9.65 15.24 3.42
C PRO A 148 -9.99 15.07 1.93
N ILE A 149 -9.19 14.28 1.21
CA ILE A 149 -9.38 14.02 -0.22
C ILE A 149 -9.73 12.55 -0.47
N ASP A 150 -8.99 11.63 0.16
CA ASP A 150 -9.11 10.18 -0.02
C ASP A 150 -9.17 9.70 -1.49
N ALA A 151 -8.21 10.15 -2.30
CA ALA A 151 -8.10 9.79 -3.72
C ALA A 151 -6.86 8.95 -4.02
N GLU A 152 -6.90 8.17 -5.09
CA GLU A 152 -5.72 7.44 -5.58
C GLU A 152 -4.66 8.43 -6.09
N VAL A 153 -3.38 8.17 -5.78
CA VAL A 153 -2.28 9.00 -6.25
C VAL A 153 -2.19 8.92 -7.78
N SER A 154 -2.39 10.08 -8.42
CA SER A 154 -2.22 10.30 -9.85
C SER A 154 -1.42 11.58 -10.07
N LYS A 155 -0.78 11.66 -11.23
CA LYS A 155 0.06 12.80 -11.58
C LYS A 155 -0.76 14.08 -11.68
N GLU A 156 -1.90 13.96 -12.35
CA GLU A 156 -2.86 15.04 -12.60
C GLU A 156 -3.41 15.58 -11.27
N LEU A 157 -3.66 14.70 -10.29
CA LEU A 157 -4.12 15.12 -8.97
C LEU A 157 -3.04 15.93 -8.22
N LEU A 158 -1.79 15.43 -8.17
CA LEU A 158 -0.71 16.14 -7.47
C LEU A 158 -0.44 17.51 -8.10
N GLN A 159 -0.43 17.60 -9.43
CA GLN A 159 -0.30 18.86 -10.15
C GLN A 159 -1.47 19.80 -9.89
N SER A 160 -2.69 19.28 -9.92
CA SER A 160 -3.88 20.08 -9.66
C SER A 160 -3.92 20.60 -8.24
N ILE A 161 -3.39 19.88 -7.25
CA ILE A 161 -3.35 20.32 -5.85
C ILE A 161 -2.30 21.41 -5.65
N PHE A 162 -1.11 21.32 -6.25
CA PHE A 162 -0.08 22.35 -6.08
C PHE A 162 -0.22 23.55 -7.02
N TYR A 163 -1.28 23.60 -7.84
CA TYR A 163 -1.57 24.75 -8.68
C TYR A 163 -1.84 26.01 -7.85
N ASP A 164 -1.02 27.04 -8.03
CA ASP A 164 -0.94 28.29 -7.25
C ASP A 164 -2.24 29.08 -7.10
N LYS A 165 -3.21 28.91 -8.01
CA LYS A 165 -4.51 29.61 -7.93
C LYS A 165 -5.61 28.82 -7.23
N ASN A 166 -5.34 27.59 -6.81
CA ASN A 166 -6.36 26.79 -6.13
C ASN A 166 -6.35 27.08 -4.61
N PRO A 167 -7.35 26.66 -3.83
CA PRO A 167 -7.32 26.83 -2.36
C PRO A 167 -6.46 25.80 -1.60
N LEU A 168 -5.98 24.73 -2.25
CA LEU A 168 -5.35 23.55 -1.65
C LEU A 168 -3.81 23.53 -1.74
N HIS A 169 -3.20 24.41 -2.54
CA HIS A 169 -1.75 24.44 -2.83
C HIS A 169 -0.92 24.92 -1.64
N ASP A 170 -1.55 25.66 -0.75
CA ASP A 170 -0.94 26.10 0.50
C ASP A 170 -0.99 24.98 1.53
N GLY A 171 0.18 24.40 1.80
CA GLY A 171 0.37 23.37 2.81
C GLY A 171 0.92 22.07 2.22
N ALA A 172 0.95 21.04 3.04
CA ALA A 172 1.43 19.72 2.65
C ALA A 172 0.30 18.82 2.14
N ILE A 173 0.67 17.90 1.25
CA ILE A 173 -0.14 16.72 0.93
C ILE A 173 0.32 15.57 1.82
N LEU A 174 -0.62 14.84 2.43
CA LEU A 174 -0.35 13.60 3.16
C LEU A 174 -0.70 12.40 2.28
N ILE A 175 0.32 11.59 1.97
CA ILE A 175 0.18 10.34 1.22
C ILE A 175 0.41 9.16 2.17
N ARG A 176 -0.53 8.21 2.15
CA ARG A 176 -0.45 6.92 2.83
C ARG A 176 -0.65 5.81 1.81
N ASP A 177 0.27 4.85 1.79
CA ASP A 177 0.31 3.74 0.84
C ASP A 177 0.26 4.22 -0.63
N SER A 178 -0.93 4.23 -1.23
CA SER A 178 -1.21 4.58 -2.63
C SER A 178 -2.26 5.68 -2.76
N ARG A 179 -2.62 6.35 -1.65
CA ARG A 179 -3.71 7.32 -1.58
C ARG A 179 -3.29 8.64 -0.97
N VAL A 180 -3.85 9.71 -1.51
CA VAL A 180 -3.80 11.05 -0.91
C VAL A 180 -4.87 11.13 0.18
N VAL A 181 -4.44 11.14 1.44
CA VAL A 181 -5.33 11.20 2.60
C VAL A 181 -5.93 12.60 2.73
N ALA A 182 -5.07 13.62 2.71
CA ALA A 182 -5.45 15.01 2.86
C ALA A 182 -4.50 15.93 2.09
N ALA A 183 -4.99 17.12 1.71
CA ALA A 183 -4.17 18.24 1.25
C ALA A 183 -4.29 19.41 2.24
N LYS A 184 -3.47 20.45 2.07
CA LYS A 184 -3.48 21.63 2.95
C LYS A 184 -3.19 21.29 4.41
N VAL A 185 -2.35 20.29 4.64
CA VAL A 185 -1.92 19.89 5.98
C VAL A 185 -0.84 20.86 6.46
N PHE A 186 -0.99 21.39 7.68
CA PHE A 186 0.02 22.25 8.30
C PHE A 186 0.66 21.55 9.48
N PHE A 187 1.97 21.73 9.66
CA PHE A 187 2.77 21.12 10.71
C PHE A 187 3.20 22.16 11.75
N HIS A 188 3.42 21.71 12.99
CA HIS A 188 4.06 22.55 14.00
C HIS A 188 5.53 22.79 13.63
N LEU A 189 5.93 24.05 13.50
CA LEU A 189 7.31 24.42 13.18
C LEU A 189 8.17 24.37 14.45
N SER A 190 9.33 23.73 14.36
CA SER A 190 10.32 23.72 15.45
C SER A 190 11.17 25.00 15.40
N GLU A 191 11.30 25.70 16.52
CA GLU A 191 12.12 26.92 16.66
C GLU A 191 13.64 26.66 16.66
N LYS A 192 14.07 25.39 16.68
CA LYS A 192 15.49 25.00 16.68
C LYS A 192 16.10 25.13 15.27
N SER A 193 16.18 26.34 14.74
CA SER A 193 16.69 26.61 13.40
C SER A 193 18.04 27.34 13.43
N GLY A 194 19.11 26.60 13.14
CA GLY A 194 20.43 27.14 12.80
C GLY A 194 20.58 27.57 11.33
N PHE A 195 19.49 27.61 10.54
CA PHE A 195 19.54 27.96 9.12
C PHE A 195 18.56 29.09 8.78
N ARG A 196 19.08 30.32 8.73
CA ARG A 196 18.33 31.55 8.36
C ARG A 196 17.92 31.64 6.88
N GLN A 197 18.18 30.62 6.05
CA GLN A 197 17.99 30.66 4.59
C GLN A 197 17.01 29.58 4.07
N LEU A 198 16.24 28.92 4.93
CA LEU A 198 15.24 27.93 4.48
C LEU A 198 13.86 28.58 4.35
N GLY A 199 13.21 28.38 3.21
CA GLY A 199 11.80 28.75 3.02
C GLY A 199 10.86 27.95 3.92
N THR A 200 9.64 28.44 4.10
CA THR A 200 8.64 27.87 5.03
C THR A 200 8.32 26.40 4.75
N ARG A 201 8.23 25.98 3.49
CA ARG A 201 8.01 24.57 3.10
C ARG A 201 9.16 23.64 3.52
N HIS A 202 10.41 24.10 3.40
CA HIS A 202 11.58 23.33 3.83
C HIS A 202 11.65 23.21 5.36
N LEU A 203 11.32 24.29 6.07
CA LEU A 203 11.24 24.27 7.53
C LEU A 203 10.12 23.32 8.01
N ALA A 204 8.98 23.32 7.33
CA ALA A 204 7.87 22.42 7.63
C ALA A 204 8.27 20.95 7.42
N ALA A 205 8.90 20.63 6.28
CA ALA A 205 9.39 19.28 5.97
C ALA A 205 10.40 18.76 7.00
N ARG A 206 11.35 19.61 7.42
CA ARG A 206 12.30 19.26 8.48
C ARG A 206 11.61 19.07 9.82
N SER A 207 10.70 19.97 10.19
CA SER A 207 10.05 19.93 11.51
C SER A 207 9.21 18.67 11.70
N ILE A 208 8.49 18.24 10.66
CA ILE A 208 7.68 17.01 10.75
C ILE A 208 8.57 15.75 10.78
N THR A 209 9.63 15.70 9.98
CA THR A 209 10.56 14.55 9.96
C THR A 209 11.46 14.48 11.20
N GLU A 210 11.64 15.58 11.93
CA GLU A 210 12.30 15.60 13.25
C GLU A 210 11.38 15.03 14.36
N GLN A 211 10.06 15.21 14.22
CA GLN A 211 9.07 14.76 15.21
C GLN A 211 8.57 13.33 14.94
N ALA A 212 8.58 12.88 13.68
CA ALA A 212 8.08 11.59 13.26
C ALA A 212 9.13 10.84 12.43
N GLU A 213 9.64 9.73 12.98
CA GLU A 213 10.66 8.90 12.34
C GLU A 213 10.10 8.02 11.20
N ASN A 214 8.78 7.82 11.16
CA ASN A 214 8.04 7.00 10.21
C ASN A 214 7.50 7.80 9.01
N CYS A 215 8.18 8.87 8.62
CA CYS A 215 7.79 9.67 7.47
C CYS A 215 8.98 10.28 6.73
N VAL A 216 8.80 10.49 5.43
CA VAL A 216 9.72 11.25 4.58
C VAL A 216 8.97 12.35 3.87
N CYS A 217 9.64 13.47 3.61
CA CYS A 217 8.98 14.62 3.01
C CYS A 217 9.74 15.13 1.78
N VAL A 218 9.05 15.18 0.63
CA VAL A 218 9.59 15.72 -0.62
C VAL A 218 9.18 17.18 -0.73
N VAL A 219 10.14 18.05 -1.03
CA VAL A 219 9.94 19.49 -1.18
C VAL A 219 10.41 19.94 -2.55
N VAL A 220 9.61 20.78 -3.20
CA VAL A 220 10.01 21.52 -4.41
C VAL A 220 10.02 23.00 -4.07
N SER A 221 11.14 23.66 -4.34
CA SER A 221 11.31 25.10 -4.12
C SER A 221 10.57 25.91 -5.19
N GLU A 222 9.74 26.86 -4.77
CA GLU A 222 9.07 27.81 -5.67
C GLU A 222 10.03 28.85 -6.26
N GLU A 223 11.13 29.16 -5.56
CA GLU A 223 12.10 30.16 -6.00
C GLU A 223 13.06 29.59 -7.05
N THR A 224 13.57 28.37 -6.79
CA THR A 224 14.66 27.76 -7.56
C THR A 224 14.24 26.56 -8.39
N GLY A 225 13.06 25.98 -8.13
CA GLY A 225 12.65 24.69 -8.69
C GLY A 225 13.43 23.50 -8.12
N SER A 226 14.34 23.69 -7.17
CA SER A 226 15.17 22.60 -6.65
C SER A 226 14.35 21.59 -5.85
N ILE A 227 14.58 20.31 -6.09
CA ILE A 227 13.97 19.20 -5.33
C ILE A 227 14.83 18.92 -4.10
N SER A 228 14.18 18.70 -2.96
CA SER A 228 14.81 18.31 -1.71
C SER A 228 14.02 17.17 -1.06
N LEU A 229 14.72 16.30 -0.32
CA LEU A 229 14.10 15.25 0.49
C LEU A 229 14.48 15.49 1.95
N ALA A 230 13.49 15.58 2.83
CA ALA A 230 13.69 15.59 4.27
C ALA A 230 13.46 14.19 4.85
N ASP A 231 14.37 13.75 5.70
CA ASP A 231 14.28 12.51 6.47
C ASP A 231 14.98 12.68 7.82
N ARG A 232 14.33 12.25 8.92
CA ARG A 232 14.86 12.32 10.29
C ARG A 232 15.49 13.68 10.66
N GLY A 233 14.85 14.77 10.24
CA GLY A 233 15.33 16.14 10.49
C GLY A 233 16.51 16.60 9.64
N ASN A 234 17.04 15.74 8.74
CA ASN A 234 18.03 16.11 7.74
C ASN A 234 17.35 16.49 6.43
N LEU A 235 17.94 17.43 5.69
CA LEU A 235 17.43 17.87 4.39
C LEU A 235 18.47 17.61 3.30
N ASN A 236 18.22 16.62 2.46
CA ASN A 236 19.06 16.28 1.33
C ASN A 236 18.69 17.14 0.12
N ARG A 237 19.62 17.96 -0.36
CA ARG A 237 19.41 18.93 -1.44
C ARG A 237 20.73 19.36 -2.10
N PRO A 238 20.70 19.80 -3.37
CA PRO A 238 19.62 19.60 -4.34
C PRO A 238 19.63 18.16 -4.88
N LEU A 239 18.46 17.62 -5.19
CA LEU A 239 18.31 16.28 -5.78
C LEU A 239 17.85 16.37 -7.24
N THR A 240 18.31 15.44 -8.06
CA THR A 240 17.74 15.15 -9.38
C THR A 240 16.52 14.24 -9.27
N SER A 241 15.69 14.17 -10.32
CA SER A 241 14.54 13.26 -10.35
C SER A 241 14.96 11.79 -10.20
N ASN A 242 16.14 11.42 -10.70
CA ASN A 242 16.66 10.07 -10.63
C ASN A 242 17.14 9.74 -9.21
N GLU A 243 17.91 10.64 -8.58
CA GLU A 243 18.32 10.48 -7.17
C GLU A 243 17.13 10.44 -6.23
N LEU A 244 16.09 11.26 -6.47
CA LEU A 244 14.84 11.19 -5.72
C LEU A 244 14.18 9.80 -5.84
N LYS A 245 14.14 9.24 -7.06
CA LYS A 245 13.57 7.92 -7.31
C LYS A 245 14.33 6.83 -6.56
N GLU A 246 15.66 6.87 -6.60
CA GLU A 246 16.52 5.94 -5.87
C GLU A 246 16.28 6.03 -4.36
N LEU A 247 16.37 7.24 -3.79
CA LEU A 247 16.15 7.44 -2.35
C LEU A 247 14.75 7.01 -1.91
N LEU A 248 13.69 7.40 -2.63
CA LEU A 248 12.33 6.97 -2.30
C LEU A 248 12.19 5.45 -2.40
N SER A 249 12.84 4.79 -3.36
CA SER A 249 12.72 3.34 -3.52
C SER A 249 13.23 2.57 -2.30
N GLU A 250 14.24 3.11 -1.60
CA GLU A 250 14.75 2.52 -0.35
C GLU A 250 13.69 2.57 0.77
N TYR A 251 12.98 3.69 0.92
CA TYR A 251 11.93 3.85 1.93
C TYR A 251 10.69 2.98 1.63
N PHE A 252 10.24 2.93 0.37
CA PHE A 252 9.11 2.09 -0.02
C PHE A 252 9.41 0.59 0.06
N THR A 253 10.67 0.18 -0.13
CA THR A 253 11.08 -1.23 0.04
C THR A 253 11.26 -1.61 1.51
N THR A 254 11.56 -0.65 2.37
CA THR A 254 11.80 -0.88 3.80
C THR A 254 10.50 -0.95 4.61
N GLY A 255 9.43 -0.28 4.18
CA GLY A 255 8.09 -0.39 4.78
C GLY A 255 7.49 -1.81 4.75
N ASP A 256 7.99 -2.68 3.86
CA ASP A 256 7.60 -4.10 3.77
C ASP A 256 8.41 -5.02 4.71
N ARG A 257 9.41 -4.52 5.45
CA ARG A 257 10.30 -5.34 6.28
C ARG A 257 9.90 -5.50 7.75
N GLU A 258 8.79 -4.90 8.19
CA GLU A 258 8.35 -5.01 9.60
C GLU A 258 7.31 -6.12 9.88
N SER A 259 7.18 -7.11 9.00
CA SER A 259 6.67 -8.43 9.37
C SER A 259 7.83 -9.44 9.39
N VAL A 260 8.34 -9.68 10.60
CA VAL A 260 9.32 -10.73 10.89
C VAL A 260 8.73 -12.10 10.52
N THR A 261 9.10 -12.60 9.34
CA THR A 261 9.35 -14.03 9.13
C THR A 261 10.57 -14.15 8.22
N PRO A 262 11.62 -14.88 8.62
CA PRO A 262 12.79 -15.06 7.78
C PRO A 262 12.35 -15.82 6.53
N SER A 263 12.52 -15.18 5.37
CA SER A 263 12.38 -15.81 4.06
C SER A 263 13.17 -17.11 4.03
N LEU A 264 12.46 -18.24 3.90
CA LEU A 264 13.03 -19.58 3.70
C LEU A 264 13.97 -19.64 2.47
N GLY A 265 13.89 -18.64 1.58
CA GLY A 265 14.80 -18.48 0.44
C GLY A 265 16.23 -18.07 0.82
N ASP A 266 16.41 -17.26 1.87
CA ASP A 266 17.74 -16.84 2.34
C ASP A 266 18.42 -17.92 3.20
N LEU A 267 17.63 -18.72 3.92
CA LEU A 267 18.10 -19.95 4.57
C LEU A 267 18.57 -20.99 3.55
N GLY A 268 17.85 -21.16 2.44
CA GLY A 268 18.24 -22.06 1.35
C GLY A 268 19.56 -21.68 0.68
N ARG A 269 19.81 -20.38 0.47
CA ARG A 269 21.09 -19.89 -0.08
C ARG A 269 22.25 -20.06 0.89
N ARG A 270 22.04 -19.81 2.20
CA ARG A 270 23.06 -20.02 3.23
C ARG A 270 23.37 -21.50 3.48
N LEU A 271 22.38 -22.38 3.39
CA LEU A 271 22.58 -23.84 3.48
C LEU A 271 23.30 -24.40 2.24
N LYS A 272 23.01 -23.87 1.04
CA LYS A 272 23.71 -24.29 -0.18
C LYS A 272 25.19 -23.87 -0.16
N SER A 273 25.49 -22.65 0.28
CA SER A 273 26.89 -22.21 0.40
C SER A 273 27.63 -22.94 1.52
N GLN A 274 26.99 -23.20 2.67
CA GLN A 274 27.59 -24.03 3.72
C GLN A 274 27.78 -25.49 3.29
N GLY A 275 26.88 -26.05 2.49
CA GLY A 275 27.01 -27.41 1.95
C GLY A 275 28.15 -27.54 0.94
N GLU A 276 28.35 -26.54 0.09
CA GLU A 276 29.48 -26.51 -0.85
C GLU A 276 30.84 -26.31 -0.15
N ASP A 277 30.88 -25.52 0.93
CA ASP A 277 32.08 -25.36 1.74
C ASP A 277 32.38 -26.59 2.60
N LEU A 278 31.36 -27.28 3.13
CA LEU A 278 31.51 -28.59 3.81
C LEU A 278 31.99 -29.67 2.83
N LEU A 279 31.47 -29.70 1.60
CA LEU A 279 31.92 -30.63 0.56
C LEU A 279 33.35 -30.34 0.12
N LYS A 280 33.75 -29.07 0.02
CA LYS A 280 35.16 -28.70 -0.24
C LYS A 280 36.07 -29.05 0.94
N PHE A 281 35.60 -28.88 2.18
CA PHE A 281 36.35 -29.27 3.38
C PHE A 281 36.53 -30.79 3.48
N LEU A 282 35.48 -31.57 3.20
CA LEU A 282 35.53 -33.03 3.13
C LEU A 282 36.43 -33.52 1.98
N ARG A 283 36.47 -32.81 0.86
CA ARG A 283 37.35 -33.13 -0.28
C ARG A 283 38.81 -32.71 -0.04
N GLN A 284 39.06 -31.75 0.86
CA GLN A 284 40.40 -31.37 1.33
C GLN A 284 40.92 -32.31 2.43
N LEU A 285 40.04 -33.00 3.17
CA LEU A 285 40.40 -34.18 3.94
C LEU A 285 40.63 -35.37 3.00
N ASN A 286 41.74 -35.29 2.27
CA ASN A 286 42.39 -36.46 1.69
C ASN A 286 42.94 -37.27 2.87
N LEU A 287 42.11 -38.09 3.51
CA LEU A 287 42.58 -39.06 4.50
C LEU A 287 43.38 -40.13 3.74
N PRO A 288 44.69 -40.29 4.01
CA PRO A 288 45.45 -41.45 3.59
C PRO A 288 45.12 -42.64 4.51
N PHE A 289 45.69 -43.80 4.17
CA PHE A 289 45.59 -45.12 4.83
C PHE A 289 44.58 -46.08 4.18
N THR A 290 44.96 -46.81 3.12
CA THR A 290 45.86 -48.00 3.03
C THR A 290 45.11 -49.33 3.22
N HIS A 291 45.01 -50.06 2.11
CA HIS A 291 45.37 -51.47 1.87
C HIS A 291 45.34 -52.51 3.02
N LYS A 292 44.92 -53.73 2.59
CA LYS A 292 45.04 -55.08 3.17
C LYS A 292 44.01 -55.45 4.26
N ASP A 293 43.41 -56.64 4.23
CA ASP A 293 43.59 -57.88 3.46
C ASP A 293 42.22 -58.44 2.99
#